data_AF-A0A956WF34-F1
#
_entry.id   AF-A0A956WF34-F1
#
_cell.length_a   1.000
_cell.length_b   1.000
_cell.length_c   1.000
_cell.angle_alpha   90.00
_cell.angle_beta   90.00
_cell.angle_gamma   90.00
#
_symmetry.space_group_name_H-M   'P 1'
#
loop_
_entity.id
_entity.type
_entity.pdbx_description
1 polymer ?
#
loop_
_entity_poly.entity_id
_entity_poly.type
_entity_poly.pdbx_seq_one_letter_code
_entity_poly.pdbx_strand_id
1 'polypeptide(L)'
;TFDILSGNSQVREFADAVKGMLDEAGFSTEVRIQESATYFDDYRFGNLGNICWFGWGGWTLDFDNTYYSMYKTGESYNPGFSNAEVDDLLVQQRATLDQAERLDIAKQINAILIEEAPDVALYQSTTLWAVNNNVHNLYIPPDERFWWAGAWID
;
A
#
# COMPACT_ATOMS: atom_id res chain seq x y z
N THR A 1 1.31 19.47 -5.22
CA THR A 1 2.35 19.05 -4.26
C THR A 1 2.40 17.54 -4.23
N PHE A 2 3.57 16.99 -3.90
CA PHE A 2 3.81 15.57 -3.69
C PHE A 2 4.15 15.34 -2.22
N ASP A 3 3.22 14.72 -1.51
CA ASP A 3 3.33 14.45 -0.09
C ASP A 3 4.07 13.14 0.20
N ILE A 4 5.04 13.19 1.11
CA ILE A 4 5.79 12.01 1.55
C ILE A 4 5.97 11.96 3.08
N LEU A 5 6.16 10.74 3.58
CA LEU A 5 6.46 10.46 4.98
C LEU A 5 7.88 10.90 5.36
N SER A 6 8.03 11.46 6.57
CA SER A 6 9.32 11.76 7.20
C SER A 6 10.11 10.49 7.54
N GLY A 7 11.42 10.63 7.75
CA GLY A 7 12.24 9.57 8.35
C GLY A 7 12.67 8.42 7.43
N ASN A 8 12.27 8.42 6.15
CA ASN A 8 12.65 7.38 5.19
C ASN A 8 13.46 7.96 4.01
N SER A 9 14.77 7.70 3.97
CA SER A 9 15.65 8.20 2.90
C SER A 9 15.32 7.61 1.53
N GLN A 10 14.88 6.35 1.47
CA GLN A 10 14.49 5.69 0.21
C GLN A 10 13.23 6.37 -0.37
N VAL A 11 12.26 6.71 0.48
CA VAL A 11 11.06 7.46 0.06
C VAL A 11 11.43 8.84 -0.48
N ARG A 12 12.42 9.53 0.13
CA ARG A 12 12.91 10.82 -0.37
C ARG A 12 13.59 10.69 -1.73
N GLU A 13 14.53 9.76 -1.89
CA GLU A 13 15.22 9.53 -3.17
C GLU A 13 14.23 9.17 -4.28
N PHE A 14 13.26 8.32 -3.95
CA PHE A 14 12.14 8.01 -4.83
C PHE A 14 11.34 9.26 -5.21
N ALA A 15 11.01 10.10 -4.23
CA ALA A 15 10.21 11.29 -4.46
C ALA A 15 10.91 12.32 -5.35
N ASP A 16 12.22 12.48 -5.16
CA ASP A 16 13.06 13.35 -5.99
C ASP A 16 13.13 12.84 -7.44
N ALA A 17 13.20 11.51 -7.64
CA ALA A 17 13.18 10.90 -8.97
C ALA A 17 11.83 11.12 -9.68
N VAL A 18 10.71 10.86 -9.00
CA VAL A 18 9.36 11.10 -9.55
C VAL A 18 9.13 12.58 -9.81
N LYS A 19 9.58 13.47 -8.91
CA LYS A 19 9.54 14.91 -9.14
C LYS A 19 10.28 15.28 -10.42
N GLY A 20 11.47 14.75 -10.65
CA GLY A 20 12.23 14.97 -11.88
C GLY A 20 11.45 14.56 -13.13
N MET A 21 10.84 13.38 -13.12
CA MET A 21 10.00 12.88 -14.23
C MET A 21 8.77 13.76 -14.48
N LEU A 22 8.10 14.21 -13.41
CA LEU A 22 6.95 15.09 -13.51
C LEU A 22 7.33 16.49 -14.02
N ASP A 23 8.46 17.04 -13.57
CA ASP A 23 8.98 18.31 -14.04
C ASP A 23 9.34 18.24 -15.54
N GLU A 24 9.98 17.15 -15.99
CA GLU A 24 10.26 16.90 -17.43
C GLU A 24 8.98 16.78 -18.27
N ALA A 25 7.91 16.22 -17.70
CA ALA A 25 6.59 16.18 -18.33
C ALA A 25 5.83 17.52 -18.28
N GLY A 26 6.39 18.56 -17.64
CA GLY A 26 5.83 19.91 -17.59
C GLY A 26 4.97 20.22 -16.37
N PHE A 27 4.97 19.35 -15.34
CA PHE A 27 4.26 19.60 -14.08
C PHE A 27 5.18 20.33 -13.08
N SER A 28 4.70 21.42 -12.47
CA SER A 28 5.42 22.08 -11.38
C SER A 28 5.24 21.30 -10.07
N THR A 29 6.18 20.42 -9.76
CA THR A 29 6.06 19.52 -8.58
C THR A 29 6.86 20.05 -7.38
N GLU A 30 6.24 20.09 -6.20
CA GLU A 30 6.91 20.42 -4.93
C GLU A 30 6.76 19.23 -3.98
N VAL A 31 7.88 18.72 -3.45
CA VAL A 31 7.88 17.63 -2.47
C VAL A 31 7.67 18.21 -1.07
N ARG A 32 6.61 17.76 -0.39
CA ARG A 32 6.24 18.16 0.98
C ARG A 32 6.43 16.96 1.91
N ILE A 33 7.24 17.13 2.95
CA ILE A 33 7.49 16.07 3.93
C ILE A 33 6.63 16.32 5.16
N GLN A 34 5.96 15.28 5.64
CA GLN A 34 5.15 15.34 6.86
C GLN A 34 5.54 14.27 7.86
N GLU A 35 5.32 14.56 9.15
CA GLU A 35 5.51 13.58 10.22
C GLU A 35 4.47 12.46 10.16
N SER A 36 4.89 11.25 10.54
CA SER A 36 4.13 10.01 10.27
C SER A 36 2.71 10.00 10.85
N ALA A 37 2.52 10.49 12.07
CA ALA A 37 1.20 10.51 12.71
C ALA A 37 0.20 11.42 11.95
N THR A 38 0.66 12.60 11.54
CA THR A 38 -0.17 13.56 10.80
C THR A 38 -0.45 13.08 9.38
N TYR A 39 0.55 12.48 8.72
CA TYR A 39 0.44 12.04 7.34
C TYR A 39 -0.70 11.03 7.10
N PHE A 40 -0.82 10.02 7.96
CA PHE A 40 -1.85 8.99 7.78
C PHE A 40 -3.26 9.50 8.10
N ASP A 41 -3.39 10.42 9.06
CA ASP A 41 -4.68 11.06 9.31
C ASP A 41 -5.06 11.97 8.13
N ASP A 42 -4.12 12.79 7.65
CA ASP A 42 -4.35 13.61 6.46
C ASP A 42 -4.61 12.77 5.21
N TYR A 43 -3.99 11.60 5.06
CA TYR A 43 -4.33 10.66 4.00
C TYR A 43 -5.79 10.22 4.13
N ARG A 44 -6.20 9.69 5.29
CA ARG A 44 -7.56 9.16 5.51
C ARG A 44 -8.65 10.23 5.38
N PHE A 45 -8.34 11.48 5.72
CA PHE A 45 -9.28 12.59 5.60
C PHE A 45 -9.21 13.31 4.24
N GLY A 46 -8.33 12.89 3.32
CA GLY A 46 -8.18 13.50 2.00
C GLY A 46 -7.55 14.91 2.05
N ASN A 47 -6.74 15.20 3.06
CA ASN A 47 -6.06 16.48 3.27
C ASN A 47 -4.64 16.53 2.68
N LEU A 48 -4.12 15.40 2.17
CA LEU A 48 -2.87 15.40 1.42
C LEU A 48 -3.02 16.20 0.11
N GLY A 49 -1.89 16.52 -0.50
CA GLY A 49 -1.85 17.23 -1.77
C GLY A 49 -2.31 16.39 -2.95
N ASN A 50 -1.93 16.84 -4.14
CA ASN A 50 -2.39 16.24 -5.40
C ASN A 50 -1.93 14.78 -5.58
N ILE A 51 -0.73 14.45 -5.12
CA ILE A 51 -0.19 13.09 -5.13
C ILE A 51 0.50 12.82 -3.80
N CYS A 52 0.48 11.56 -3.38
CA CYS A 52 1.09 11.14 -2.13
C CYS A 52 1.85 9.82 -2.32
N TRP A 53 2.86 9.58 -1.48
CA TRP A 53 3.55 8.30 -1.45
C TRP A 53 2.83 7.39 -0.46
N PHE A 54 2.45 6.20 -0.91
CA PHE A 54 1.83 5.22 -0.03
C PHE A 54 2.45 3.85 -0.25
N GLY A 55 2.61 3.10 0.84
CA GLY A 55 3.01 1.70 0.82
C GLY A 55 2.06 0.88 1.69
N TRP A 56 1.66 -0.30 1.20
CA TRP A 56 0.75 -1.18 1.92
C TRP A 56 1.34 -2.58 2.07
N GLY A 57 1.23 -3.14 3.28
CA GLY A 57 1.60 -4.53 3.59
C GLY A 57 0.37 -5.34 4.01
N GLY A 58 0.03 -6.38 3.26
CA GLY A 58 -1.14 -7.22 3.53
C GLY A 58 -0.91 -8.18 4.69
N TRP A 59 -1.54 -7.92 5.84
CA TRP A 59 -1.27 -8.65 7.08
C TRP A 59 -2.06 -9.96 7.23
N THR A 60 -3.12 -10.14 6.45
CA THR A 60 -3.91 -11.38 6.39
C THR A 60 -3.45 -12.29 5.25
N LEU A 61 -2.54 -11.80 4.38
CA LEU A 61 -2.13 -12.43 3.13
C LEU A 61 -3.33 -12.73 2.19
N ASP A 62 -4.41 -11.97 2.33
CA ASP A 62 -5.63 -12.10 1.54
C ASP A 62 -5.91 -10.81 0.76
N PHE A 63 -6.26 -10.98 -0.53
CA PHE A 63 -6.64 -9.89 -1.43
C PHE A 63 -7.71 -8.97 -0.82
N ASP A 64 -8.73 -9.56 -0.19
CA ASP A 64 -9.87 -8.84 0.36
C ASP A 64 -9.46 -7.77 1.36
N ASN A 65 -8.57 -8.11 2.31
CA ASN A 65 -8.22 -7.18 3.37
C ASN A 65 -7.61 -5.88 2.83
N THR A 66 -6.76 -5.99 1.80
CA THR A 66 -6.07 -4.84 1.22
C THR A 66 -7.00 -4.09 0.27
N TYR A 67 -7.55 -4.77 -0.74
CA TYR A 67 -8.31 -4.11 -1.80
C TYR A 67 -9.64 -3.55 -1.31
N TYR A 68 -10.28 -4.20 -0.35
CA TYR A 68 -11.51 -3.65 0.21
C TYR A 68 -11.21 -2.34 0.95
N SER A 69 -10.22 -2.31 1.83
CA SER A 69 -9.86 -1.09 2.57
C SER A 69 -9.36 0.06 1.69
N MET A 70 -8.70 -0.24 0.58
CA MET A 70 -8.13 0.78 -0.32
C MET A 70 -9.10 1.28 -1.39
N TYR A 71 -10.05 0.46 -1.85
CA TYR A 71 -10.85 0.77 -3.06
C TYR A 71 -12.36 0.75 -2.85
N LYS A 72 -12.88 0.19 -1.75
CA LYS A 72 -14.32 0.28 -1.47
C LYS A 72 -14.67 1.74 -1.13
N THR A 73 -15.68 2.29 -1.79
CA THR A 73 -16.18 3.65 -1.50
C THR A 73 -16.55 3.76 -0.03
N GLY A 74 -16.01 4.79 0.64
CA GLY A 74 -16.29 5.11 2.04
C GLY A 74 -15.37 4.44 3.07
N GLU A 75 -14.44 3.58 2.64
CA GLU A 75 -13.42 3.04 3.54
C GLU A 75 -12.39 4.09 3.94
N SER A 76 -11.87 4.01 5.18
CA SER A 76 -10.99 5.06 5.73
C SER A 76 -9.67 5.21 4.97
N TYR A 77 -9.20 4.15 4.30
CA TYR A 77 -7.98 4.19 3.50
C TYR A 77 -8.22 4.43 2.00
N ASN A 78 -9.45 4.82 1.65
CA ASN A 78 -9.85 5.25 0.32
C ASN A 78 -10.34 6.72 0.37
N PRO A 79 -9.43 7.70 0.28
CA PRO A 79 -9.79 9.09 0.47
C PRO A 79 -10.55 9.73 -0.70
N GLY A 80 -10.67 9.07 -1.85
CA GLY A 80 -11.28 9.71 -3.02
C GLY A 80 -11.69 8.83 -4.19
N PHE A 81 -11.32 7.54 -4.24
CA PHE A 81 -11.74 6.67 -5.33
C PHE A 81 -13.18 6.17 -5.10
N SER A 82 -13.99 6.15 -6.15
CA SER A 82 -15.33 5.57 -6.11
C SER A 82 -15.72 5.05 -7.48
N ASN A 83 -16.05 3.77 -7.53
CA ASN A 83 -16.57 3.12 -8.72
C ASN A 83 -17.59 2.07 -8.26
N ALA A 84 -18.83 2.17 -8.76
CA ALA A 84 -19.93 1.32 -8.32
C ALA A 84 -19.72 -0.15 -8.69
N GLU A 85 -19.08 -0.44 -9.83
CA GLU A 85 -18.77 -1.80 -10.25
C GLU A 85 -17.68 -2.42 -9.36
N VAL A 86 -16.64 -1.65 -9.02
CA VAL A 86 -15.62 -2.09 -8.06
C VAL A 86 -16.23 -2.36 -6.69
N ASP A 87 -17.15 -1.49 -6.23
CA ASP A 87 -17.86 -1.66 -4.97
C ASP A 87 -18.64 -2.98 -4.92
N ASP A 88 -19.41 -3.29 -5.96
CA ASP A 88 -20.22 -4.50 -6.06
C ASP A 88 -19.33 -5.75 -6.13
N LEU A 89 -18.27 -5.71 -6.94
CA LEU A 89 -17.32 -6.82 -7.07
C LEU A 89 -16.57 -7.09 -5.76
N LEU A 90 -16.18 -6.06 -5.00
CA LEU A 90 -15.53 -6.22 -3.70
C LEU A 90 -16.44 -6.89 -2.68
N VAL A 91 -17.73 -6.54 -2.65
CA VAL A 91 -18.72 -7.20 -1.79
C VAL A 91 -18.92 -8.66 -2.20
N GLN A 92 -19.01 -8.92 -3.52
CA GLN A 92 -19.13 -10.29 -4.03
C GLN A 92 -17.89 -11.13 -3.68
N GLN A 93 -16.68 -10.62 -3.94
CA GLN A 93 -15.41 -11.30 -3.65
C GLN A 93 -15.34 -11.78 -2.20
N ARG A 94 -15.77 -10.92 -1.26
CA ARG A 94 -15.77 -11.20 0.18
C ARG A 94 -16.77 -12.29 0.56
N ALA A 95 -17.90 -12.37 -0.14
CA ALA A 95 -18.94 -13.37 0.11
C ALA A 95 -18.65 -14.73 -0.55
N THR A 96 -17.77 -14.78 -1.55
CA THR A 96 -17.44 -16.00 -2.30
C THR A 96 -16.42 -16.87 -1.58
N LEU A 97 -16.76 -18.14 -1.35
CA LEU A 97 -15.87 -19.13 -0.71
C LEU A 97 -15.06 -19.97 -1.71
N ASP A 98 -15.59 -20.18 -2.92
CA ASP A 98 -14.88 -20.90 -3.98
C ASP A 98 -13.67 -20.09 -4.44
N GLN A 99 -12.49 -20.71 -4.39
CA GLN A 99 -11.24 -20.00 -4.65
C GLN A 99 -11.05 -19.62 -6.13
N ALA A 100 -11.59 -20.42 -7.06
CA ALA A 100 -11.46 -20.14 -8.48
C ALA A 100 -12.38 -18.98 -8.89
N GLU A 101 -13.63 -18.99 -8.41
CA GLU A 101 -14.57 -17.89 -8.59
C GLU A 101 -14.05 -16.60 -7.95
N ARG A 102 -13.54 -16.68 -6.72
CA ARG A 102 -12.99 -15.53 -6.00
C ARG A 102 -11.79 -14.91 -6.71
N LEU A 103 -10.94 -15.74 -7.32
CA LEU A 103 -9.82 -15.27 -8.14
C LEU A 103 -10.30 -14.58 -9.43
N ASP A 104 -11.36 -15.07 -10.07
CA ASP A 104 -11.91 -14.45 -11.27
C ASP A 104 -12.46 -13.05 -10.96
N ILE A 105 -13.23 -12.91 -9.87
CA ILE A 105 -13.71 -11.61 -9.38
C ILE A 105 -12.54 -10.67 -9.07
N ALA A 106 -11.49 -11.15 -8.39
CA ALA A 106 -10.31 -10.35 -8.09
C ALA A 106 -9.60 -9.83 -9.35
N LYS A 107 -9.56 -10.62 -10.43
CA LYS A 107 -9.00 -10.19 -11.72
C LYS A 107 -9.86 -9.11 -12.39
N GLN A 108 -11.18 -9.21 -12.30
CA GLN A 108 -12.10 -8.19 -12.82
C GLN A 108 -11.90 -6.86 -12.09
N ILE A 109 -11.83 -6.89 -10.75
CA ILE A 109 -11.51 -5.70 -9.93
C ILE A 109 -10.18 -5.09 -10.37
N ASN A 110 -9.13 -5.90 -10.49
CA ASN A 110 -7.81 -5.42 -10.85
C ASN A 110 -7.77 -4.82 -12.28
N ALA A 111 -8.50 -5.41 -13.23
CA ALA A 111 -8.61 -4.86 -14.59
C ALA A 111 -9.22 -3.46 -14.59
N ILE A 112 -10.31 -3.24 -13.83
CA ILE A 112 -10.94 -1.92 -13.70
C ILE A 112 -9.96 -0.92 -13.05
N LEU A 113 -9.28 -1.32 -11.97
CA LEU A 113 -8.32 -0.45 -11.29
C LEU A 113 -7.13 -0.07 -12.17
N ILE A 114 -6.66 -0.96 -13.05
CA ILE A 114 -5.60 -0.63 -14.01
C ILE A 114 -6.09 0.43 -15.03
N GLU A 115 -7.34 0.34 -15.47
CA GLU A 115 -7.93 1.28 -16.43
C GLU A 115 -8.22 2.65 -15.80
N GLU A 116 -8.77 2.67 -14.58
CA GLU A 116 -9.07 3.88 -13.82
C GLU A 116 -7.82 4.56 -13.25
N ALA A 117 -6.74 3.79 -13.03
CA ALA A 117 -5.47 4.24 -12.48
C ALA A 117 -5.57 5.13 -11.21
N PRO A 118 -6.33 4.72 -10.17
CA PRO A 118 -6.40 5.49 -8.92
C PRO A 118 -5.05 5.55 -8.20
N ASP A 119 -4.21 4.53 -8.41
CA ASP A 119 -2.84 4.46 -7.95
C ASP A 119 -1.92 4.06 -9.10
N VAL A 120 -0.64 4.47 -9.00
CA VAL A 120 0.42 3.99 -9.88
C VAL A 120 1.27 2.99 -9.12
N ALA A 121 1.16 1.70 -9.46
CA ALA A 121 1.97 0.65 -8.87
C ALA A 121 3.42 0.75 -9.36
N LEU A 122 4.36 0.98 -8.44
CA LEU A 122 5.76 1.29 -8.79
C LEU A 122 6.70 0.12 -8.54
N TYR A 123 6.61 -0.50 -7.37
CA TYR A 123 7.45 -1.62 -6.97
C TYR A 123 6.85 -2.42 -5.82
N GLN A 124 7.34 -3.65 -5.64
CA GLN A 124 7.16 -4.42 -4.41
C GLN A 124 8.48 -4.46 -3.65
N SER A 125 8.46 -4.06 -2.39
CA SER A 125 9.65 -4.08 -1.53
C SER A 125 10.10 -5.51 -1.26
N THR A 126 11.41 -5.72 -1.24
CA THR A 126 12.02 -6.97 -0.76
C THR A 126 12.72 -6.71 0.56
N THR A 127 12.31 -7.43 1.60
CA THR A 127 12.86 -7.24 2.94
C THR A 127 13.95 -8.28 3.20
N LEU A 128 15.17 -7.79 3.52
CA LEU A 128 16.32 -8.61 3.85
C LEU A 128 16.54 -8.61 5.36
N TRP A 129 16.61 -9.81 5.95
CA TRP A 129 16.83 -9.99 7.37
C TRP A 129 18.25 -10.50 7.64
N ALA A 130 19.04 -9.75 8.39
CA ALA A 130 20.33 -10.19 8.90
C ALA A 130 20.16 -10.72 10.33
N VAL A 131 20.47 -11.99 10.53
CA VAL A 131 20.31 -12.68 11.83
C VAL A 131 21.69 -13.13 12.30
N ASN A 132 22.03 -12.83 13.55
CA ASN A 132 23.28 -13.28 14.15
C ASN A 132 23.27 -14.82 14.28
N ASN A 133 24.42 -15.48 14.07
CA ASN A 133 24.55 -16.93 14.18
C ASN A 133 24.18 -17.51 15.57
N ASN A 134 24.21 -16.68 16.61
CA ASN A 134 23.82 -17.07 17.97
C ASN A 134 22.30 -17.04 18.18
N VAL A 135 21.51 -16.55 17.22
CA VAL A 135 20.04 -16.51 17.31
C VAL A 135 19.47 -17.77 16.70
N HIS A 136 18.66 -18.46 17.48
CA HIS A 136 18.07 -19.74 17.10
C HIS A 136 16.55 -19.66 17.09
N ASN A 137 15.93 -20.46 16.21
CA ASN A 137 14.47 -20.63 16.13
C ASN A 137 13.68 -19.31 15.95
N LEU A 138 14.30 -18.31 15.32
CA LEU A 138 13.62 -17.09 14.88
C LEU A 138 12.80 -17.38 13.63
N TYR A 139 11.47 -17.29 13.76
CA TYR A 139 10.58 -17.29 12.61
C TYR A 139 10.60 -15.92 11.94
N ILE A 140 10.99 -15.88 10.66
CA ILE A 140 10.95 -14.67 9.85
C ILE A 140 9.55 -14.56 9.22
N PRO A 141 8.72 -13.59 9.63
CA PRO A 141 7.34 -13.52 9.19
C PRO A 141 7.23 -12.87 7.79
N PRO A 142 6.27 -13.32 6.95
CA PRO A 142 6.06 -12.76 5.62
C PRO A 142 5.41 -11.37 5.62
N ASP A 143 4.89 -10.92 6.77
CA ASP A 143 4.17 -9.67 6.98
C ASP A 143 4.95 -8.66 7.85
N GLU A 144 6.25 -8.93 8.06
CA GLU A 144 7.18 -8.11 8.84
C GLU A 144 6.91 -8.01 10.35
N ARG A 145 5.87 -8.68 10.87
CA ARG A 145 5.49 -8.62 12.30
C ARG A 145 6.18 -9.73 13.08
N PHE A 146 7.34 -9.41 13.66
CA PHE A 146 8.12 -10.39 14.42
C PHE A 146 7.35 -11.02 15.57
N TRP A 147 7.44 -12.34 15.64
CA TRP A 147 7.04 -13.10 16.80
C TRP A 147 8.23 -13.84 17.42
N TRP A 148 8.65 -13.37 18.59
CA TRP A 148 9.86 -13.84 19.27
C TRP A 148 9.63 -15.05 20.18
N ALA A 149 8.40 -15.57 20.29
CA ALA A 149 8.06 -16.55 21.33
C ALA A 149 8.85 -17.87 21.26
N GLY A 150 9.40 -18.22 20.10
CA GLY A 150 10.26 -19.39 19.93
C GLY A 150 11.76 -19.08 19.89
N ALA A 151 12.15 -17.82 19.79
CA ALA A 151 13.52 -17.42 19.54
C ALA A 151 14.36 -17.40 20.83
N TRP A 152 15.62 -17.80 20.73
CA TRP A 152 16.57 -17.75 21.84
C TRP A 152 17.99 -17.42 21.36
N ILE A 153 18.86 -17.06 22.29
CA ILE A 153 20.28 -16.73 22.04
C ILE A 153 21.21 -17.57 22.91
N ASP A 154 22.39 -17.93 22.39
CA ASP A 154 23.50 -18.53 23.17
C ASP A 154 24.11 -17.56 24.19
#